data_AF-A0A9E6R788-F1
#
_entry.id   AF-A0A9E6R788-F1
#
_cell.length_a   1.000
_cell.length_b   1.000
_cell.length_c   1.000
_cell.angle_alpha   90.00
_cell.angle_beta   90.00
_cell.angle_gamma   90.00
#
_symmetry.space_group_name_H-M   'P 1'
#
loop_
_entity.id
_entity.type
_entity.pdbx_description
1 polymer ?
#
loop_
_entity_poly.entity_id
_entity_poly.type
_entity_poly.pdbx_seq_one_letter_code
_entity_poly.pdbx_strand_id
1 'polypeptide(L)'
;MFLNLQKQILEMIARGSPLAETARRICEEAERLAPSSICSILLIDPDGRLRGLAAPSLPAAFCDAIEGVAIGPTSDPAAPPPIAASR
;
A
#
# COMPACT_ATOMS: atom_id res chain seq x y z
N MET A 1 8.11 3.32 20.68
CA MET A 1 8.30 2.57 19.40
C MET A 1 7.55 3.23 18.24
N PHE A 2 6.26 3.55 18.36
CA PHE A 2 5.49 4.30 17.32
C PHE A 2 5.91 5.78 17.12
N LEU A 3 6.37 6.46 18.18
CA LEU A 3 6.73 7.89 18.11
C LEU A 3 7.90 8.18 17.14
N ASN A 4 8.86 7.26 17.02
CA ASN A 4 9.99 7.44 16.10
C ASN A 4 9.55 7.37 14.64
N LEU A 5 8.61 6.49 14.31
CA LEU A 5 8.04 6.41 12.97
C LEU A 5 7.30 7.70 12.61
N GLN A 6 6.43 8.18 13.49
CA GLN A 6 5.68 9.42 13.26
C GLN A 6 6.64 10.61 13.03
N LYS A 7 7.68 10.73 13.86
CA LYS A 7 8.71 11.77 13.69
C LYS A 7 9.44 11.65 12.35
N GLN A 8 9.88 10.45 11.97
CA GLN A 8 10.58 10.22 10.71
C GLN A 8 9.72 10.55 9.49
N ILE A 9 8.45 10.15 9.50
CA ILE A 9 7.51 10.46 8.43
C ILE A 9 7.26 11.97 8.33
N LEU A 10 7.06 12.65 9.47
CA LEU A 10 6.92 14.11 9.48
C LEU A 10 8.18 14.82 8.97
N GLU A 11 9.38 14.33 9.29
CA GLU A 11 10.64 14.86 8.73
C GLU A 11 10.74 14.63 7.22
N MET A 12 10.34 13.46 6.71
CA MET A 12 10.32 13.18 5.27
C MET A 12 9.36 14.11 4.53
N ILE A 13 8.15 14.31 5.08
CA ILE A 13 7.17 15.24 4.52
C ILE A 13 7.71 16.67 4.53
N ALA A 14 8.29 17.12 5.65
CA ALA A 14 8.85 18.46 5.78
C ALA A 14 10.04 18.72 4.83
N ARG A 15 10.77 17.67 4.46
CA ARG A 15 11.88 17.73 3.49
C ARG A 15 11.42 17.64 2.03
N GLY A 16 10.12 17.45 1.78
CA GLY A 16 9.59 17.28 0.44
C GLY A 16 9.98 15.94 -0.20
N SER A 17 10.22 14.90 0.61
CA SER A 17 10.47 13.56 0.08
C SER A 17 9.31 13.10 -0.81
N PRO A 18 9.58 12.34 -1.89
CA PRO A 18 8.51 11.82 -2.74
C PRO A 18 7.48 11.02 -1.93
N LEU A 19 6.21 11.16 -2.28
CA LEU A 19 5.10 10.48 -1.60
C LEU A 19 5.30 8.95 -1.61
N ALA A 20 5.75 8.40 -2.75
CA ALA A 20 6.02 6.97 -2.90
C ALA A 20 7.09 6.47 -1.90
N GLU A 21 8.15 7.26 -1.68
CA GLU A 21 9.22 6.91 -0.73
C GLU A 21 8.71 6.93 0.71
N THR A 22 7.87 7.90 1.04
CA THR A 22 7.22 8.02 2.35
C THR A 22 6.26 6.85 2.58
N ALA A 23 5.43 6.52 1.59
CA ALA A 23 4.50 5.41 1.64
C ALA A 23 5.22 4.05 1.78
N ARG A 24 6.30 3.83 1.03
CA ARG A 24 7.14 2.63 1.15
C ARG A 24 7.65 2.45 2.58
N ARG A 25 8.17 3.53 3.19
CA ARG A 25 8.68 3.47 4.56
C ARG A 25 7.59 3.14 5.59
N ILE A 26 6.37 3.64 5.38
CA ILE A 26 5.22 3.31 6.23
C ILE A 26 4.91 1.81 6.14
N CYS A 27 4.87 1.24 4.93
CA CYS A 27 4.61 -0.19 4.73
C CYS A 27 5.64 -1.06 5.46
N GLU A 28 6.93 -0.77 5.27
CA GLU A 28 8.02 -1.54 5.90
C GLU A 28 7.94 -1.51 7.43
N GLU A 29 7.63 -0.36 8.01
CA GLU A 29 7.53 -0.23 9.47
C GLU A 29 6.25 -0.86 10.02
N ALA A 30 5.16 -0.84 9.26
CA ALA A 30 3.93 -1.54 9.62
C ALA A 30 4.14 -3.06 9.67
N GLU A 31 4.81 -3.63 8.66
CA GLU A 31 5.16 -5.06 8.62
C GLU A 31 6.15 -5.44 9.72
N ARG A 32 7.10 -4.55 10.05
CA ARG A 32 8.02 -4.77 11.17
C ARG A 32 7.29 -4.79 12.52
N LEU A 33 6.22 -4.02 12.67
CA LEU A 33 5.38 -3.99 13.88
C LEU A 33 4.39 -5.17 13.93
N ALA A 34 3.98 -5.69 12.77
CA ALA A 34 3.09 -6.84 12.62
C ALA A 34 3.72 -7.88 11.68
N PRO A 35 4.64 -8.74 12.16
CA PRO A 35 5.45 -9.63 11.33
C PRO A 35 4.68 -10.65 10.48
N SER A 36 3.42 -10.92 10.84
CA SER A 36 2.52 -11.84 10.12
C SER A 36 1.64 -11.13 9.08
N SER A 37 1.87 -9.84 8.82
CA SER A 37 1.04 -9.01 7.94
C SER A 37 1.88 -8.41 6.82
N ILE A 38 1.27 -8.26 5.64
CA ILE A 38 1.82 -7.53 4.50
C ILE A 38 1.07 -6.21 4.38
N CYS A 39 1.77 -5.11 4.17
CA CYS A 39 1.20 -3.78 4.08
C CYS A 39 1.32 -3.24 2.66
N SER A 40 0.24 -2.65 2.15
CA SER A 40 0.23 -1.90 0.91
C SER A 40 -0.59 -0.62 1.03
N ILE A 41 -0.21 0.39 0.26
CA ILE A 41 -0.91 1.66 0.11
C ILE A 41 -1.23 1.81 -1.37
N LEU A 42 -2.50 2.04 -1.68
CA LEU A 42 -3.02 2.25 -3.02
C LEU A 42 -3.64 3.63 -3.14
N LEU A 43 -3.58 4.19 -4.34
CA LEU A 43 -4.27 5.40 -4.71
C LEU A 43 -5.47 5.06 -5.58
N ILE A 44 -6.42 5.98 -5.58
CA ILE A 44 -7.55 5.98 -6.50
C ILE A 44 -7.28 7.12 -7.47
N ASP A 45 -7.24 6.82 -8.76
CA ASP A 45 -7.11 7.83 -9.80
C ASP A 45 -8.45 8.56 -10.05
N PRO A 46 -8.45 9.66 -10.81
CA PRO A 46 -9.67 10.41 -11.12
C PRO A 46 -10.76 9.59 -11.83
N ASP A 47 -10.37 8.50 -12.50
CA ASP A 47 -11.26 7.58 -13.19
C ASP A 47 -11.83 6.48 -12.26
N GLY A 48 -11.52 6.54 -10.96
CA GLY A 48 -12.01 5.61 -9.95
C GLY A 48 -11.29 4.26 -9.96
N ARG A 49 -10.05 4.21 -10.45
CA ARG A 49 -9.25 2.99 -10.56
C ARG A 49 -8.12 2.95 -9.55
N LEU A 50 -7.78 1.73 -9.12
CA LEU A 50 -6.68 1.46 -8.21
C LEU A 50 -5.33 1.65 -8.91
N ARG A 51 -4.40 2.30 -8.22
CA ARG A 51 -3.00 2.45 -8.63
C ARG A 51 -2.10 2.13 -7.45
N GLY A 52 -1.12 1.26 -7.64
CA GLY A 52 -0.15 0.94 -6.60
C GLY A 52 0.70 2.16 -6.23
N LEU A 53 0.76 2.52 -4.95
CA LEU A 53 1.67 3.57 -4.45
C LEU A 53 2.87 2.98 -3.72
N ALA A 54 2.63 2.01 -2.83
CA ALA A 54 3.68 1.28 -2.14
C ALA A 54 3.18 -0.11 -1.73
N ALA A 55 3.89 -1.15 -2.11
CA ALA A 55 3.61 -2.54 -1.72
C ALA A 55 4.91 -3.37 -1.73
N PRO A 56 5.88 -3.04 -0.85
CA PRO A 56 7.25 -3.55 -0.95
C PRO A 56 7.37 -5.07 -0.79
N SER A 57 6.56 -5.67 0.07
CA SER A 57 6.58 -7.11 0.35
C SER A 57 5.51 -7.90 -0.41
N LEU A 58 4.73 -7.22 -1.26
CA LEU A 58 3.67 -7.84 -2.04
C LEU A 58 4.23 -8.37 -3.37
N PRO A 59 3.88 -9.59 -3.81
CA PRO A 59 4.36 -10.12 -5.09
C PRO A 59 3.93 -9.24 -6.27
N ALA A 60 4.84 -9.03 -7.23
CA ALA A 60 4.56 -8.22 -8.42
C ALA A 60 3.31 -8.69 -9.20
N ALA A 61 3.11 -10.00 -9.33
CA ALA A 61 1.94 -10.57 -10.00
C ALA A 61 0.61 -10.13 -9.35
N PHE A 62 0.61 -9.88 -8.04
CA PHE A 62 -0.57 -9.37 -7.35
C PHE A 62 -0.73 -7.87 -7.63
N CYS A 63 0.35 -7.09 -7.57
CA CYS A 63 0.32 -5.67 -7.93
C CYS A 63 -0.20 -5.47 -9.35
N ASP A 64 0.24 -6.30 -10.29
CA ASP A 64 -0.21 -6.24 -11.69
C ASP A 64 -1.69 -6.61 -11.85
N ALA A 65 -2.19 -7.55 -11.05
CA ALA A 65 -3.58 -7.98 -11.09
C ALA A 65 -4.57 -6.90 -10.57
N ILE A 66 -4.10 -6.02 -9.69
CA ILE A 66 -4.94 -4.97 -9.09
C ILE A 66 -4.79 -3.60 -9.75
N GLU A 67 -3.75 -3.43 -10.56
CA GLU A 67 -3.48 -2.17 -11.24
C GLU A 67 -4.60 -1.85 -12.25
N GLY A 68 -5.22 -0.67 -12.10
CA GLY A 68 -6.29 -0.20 -12.98
C GLY A 68 -7.69 -0.78 -12.69
N VAL A 69 -7.85 -1.58 -11.63
CA VAL A 69 -9.15 -2.15 -11.22
C VAL A 69 -10.07 -1.02 -10.74
N ALA A 70 -11.28 -0.97 -11.29
CA ALA A 70 -12.29 0.01 -10.90
C ALA A 70 -12.91 -0.33 -9.54
N ILE A 71 -13.14 0.68 -8.71
CA ILE A 71 -13.81 0.52 -7.41
C ILE A 71 -15.32 0.71 -7.59
N GLY A 72 -16.11 -0.33 -7.32
CA GLY A 72 -17.57 -0.24 -7.39
C GLY A 72 -18.31 -1.55 -7.15
N PRO A 73 -19.63 -1.51 -6.88
CA PRO A 73 -20.45 -2.67 -6.50
C PRO A 73 -20.61 -3.73 -7.59
N THR A 74 -20.26 -3.41 -8.84
CA THR A 74 -20.29 -4.30 -10.01
C THR A 74 -18.89 -4.70 -10.50
N SER A 75 -17.86 -4.67 -9.65
CA SER A 75 -16.58 -5.29 -9.98
C SER A 75 -16.75 -6.82 -10.04
N ASP A 76 -17.13 -7.34 -11.20
CA ASP A 76 -17.26 -8.76 -11.50
C ASP A 76 -15.86 -9.46 -11.45
N PRO A 77 -15.73 -10.69 -10.92
CA PRO A 77 -14.72 -11.06 -9.92
C PRO A 77 -13.80 -12.21 -10.39
N ALA A 78 -13.48 -12.32 -11.68
CA ALA A 78 -12.74 -13.49 -12.18
C ALA A 78 -11.25 -13.58 -11.76
N ALA A 79 -10.70 -12.64 -10.97
CA ALA A 79 -9.36 -12.81 -10.41
C ALA A 79 -9.22 -12.06 -9.07
N PRO A 80 -8.69 -12.71 -8.01
CA PRO A 80 -8.67 -12.09 -6.69
C PRO A 80 -7.44 -11.21 -6.52
N PRO A 81 -7.53 -10.17 -5.70
CA PRO A 81 -6.49 -9.91 -4.71
C PRO A 81 -7.07 -10.19 -3.32
N PRO A 82 -6.81 -11.37 -2.73
CA PRO A 82 -7.14 -11.53 -1.34
C PRO A 82 -6.29 -10.50 -0.58
N ILE A 83 -6.90 -9.69 0.26
CA ILE A 83 -6.32 -9.48 1.58
C ILE A 83 -5.99 -10.88 2.10
N ALA A 84 -4.75 -11.33 1.85
CA ALA A 84 -4.28 -12.65 2.22
C ALA A 84 -4.55 -12.74 3.71
N ALA A 85 -5.51 -13.58 4.07
CA ALA A 85 -5.98 -13.75 5.42
C ALA A 85 -4.76 -14.03 6.30
N SER A 86 -4.29 -13.00 7.02
CA SER A 86 -3.25 -13.16 8.01
C SER A 86 -3.89 -13.93 9.16
N ARG A 87 -3.70 -15.24 9.11
CA ARG A 87 -3.85 -16.14 10.25
C ARG A 87 -2.65 -15.96 11.18
#